data_AF-A0A841E4F8-F1
#
_entry.id   AF-A0A841E4F8-F1
#
_cell.length_a   1.000
_cell.length_b   1.000
_cell.length_c   1.000
_cell.angle_alpha   90.00
_cell.angle_beta   90.00
_cell.angle_gamma   90.00
#
_symmetry.space_group_name_H-M   'P 1'
#
loop_
_entity.id
_entity.type
_entity.pdbx_description
1 polymer ?
#
loop_
_entity_poly.entity_id
_entity_poly.type
_entity_poly.pdbx_seq_one_letter_code
_entity_poly.pdbx_strand_id
1 'polypeptide(L)'
;MSYQQQPSQFQPPQQPQQAQPPQQQYQPQQGYQQPHYQAQQAMGMLQLTVQGSAMTSNLVPPTVRLNGYPVPVKYGRNDIPVPAGPLRVEVQSQWILTYGKAALDCMVQPNQAVPVFYASPYHQFTSGSIGHTKVKRKGLGTMLGLVGVIVAVVVLVNVLVALN
;
A
#
# COMPACT_ATOMS: atom_id res chain seq x y z
N MET A 1 -96.09 9.39 -61.52
CA MET A 1 -95.60 8.54 -60.42
C MET A 1 -94.11 8.80 -60.28
N SER A 2 -93.71 9.61 -59.32
CA SER A 2 -92.32 9.95 -59.02
C SER A 2 -92.25 10.22 -57.52
N TYR A 3 -91.89 9.19 -56.76
CA TYR A 3 -91.62 9.31 -55.33
C TYR A 3 -90.23 9.91 -55.16
N GLN A 4 -90.14 11.10 -54.57
CA GLN A 4 -88.89 11.70 -54.11
C GLN A 4 -88.56 11.15 -52.72
N GLN A 5 -87.34 10.64 -52.60
CA GLN A 5 -86.75 10.04 -51.41
C GLN A 5 -86.26 11.12 -50.45
N GLN A 6 -86.53 10.94 -49.15
CA GLN A 6 -86.04 11.80 -48.07
C GLN A 6 -84.78 11.15 -47.45
N PRO A 7 -83.68 11.89 -47.25
CA PRO A 7 -82.40 11.28 -46.88
C PRO A 7 -82.33 10.89 -45.39
N SER A 8 -81.94 9.64 -45.16
CA SER A 8 -81.62 9.05 -43.86
C SER A 8 -80.42 9.75 -43.22
N GLN A 9 -80.61 10.33 -42.03
CA GLN A 9 -79.51 10.87 -41.23
C GLN A 9 -78.75 9.72 -40.56
N PHE A 10 -77.47 9.59 -40.90
CA PHE A 10 -76.52 8.69 -40.27
C PHE A 10 -76.25 9.14 -38.82
N GLN A 11 -76.52 8.27 -37.85
CA GLN A 11 -75.97 8.37 -36.49
C GLN A 11 -74.57 7.71 -36.47
N PRO A 12 -73.53 8.39 -35.96
CA PRO A 12 -72.22 7.78 -35.80
C PRO A 12 -72.22 6.73 -34.67
N PRO A 13 -71.40 5.67 -34.78
CA PRO A 13 -71.34 4.59 -33.80
C PRO A 13 -70.72 5.05 -32.48
N GLN A 14 -71.31 4.61 -31.37
CA GLN A 14 -70.78 4.80 -30.02
C GLN A 14 -69.45 4.06 -29.85
N GLN A 15 -68.41 4.79 -29.46
CA GLN A 15 -67.11 4.20 -29.14
C GLN A 15 -67.19 3.40 -27.82
N PRO A 16 -66.55 2.22 -27.73
CA PRO A 16 -66.51 1.45 -26.50
C PRO A 16 -65.74 2.20 -25.41
N GLN A 17 -66.37 2.35 -24.24
CA GLN A 17 -65.76 2.88 -23.02
C GLN A 17 -64.51 2.06 -22.66
N GLN A 18 -63.34 2.67 -22.83
CA GLN A 18 -62.08 2.15 -22.33
C GLN A 18 -62.14 2.16 -20.79
N ALA A 19 -61.98 0.99 -20.19
CA ALA A 19 -61.83 0.85 -18.75
C ALA A 19 -60.60 1.64 -18.28
N GLN A 20 -60.82 2.59 -17.37
CA GLN A 20 -59.74 3.33 -16.72
C GLN A 20 -58.87 2.36 -15.88
N PRO A 21 -57.54 2.40 -15.99
CA PRO A 21 -56.68 1.68 -15.07
C PRO A 21 -56.77 2.31 -13.66
N PRO A 22 -56.66 1.51 -12.58
CA PRO A 22 -56.71 2.02 -11.23
C PRO A 22 -55.58 3.02 -10.99
N GLN A 23 -55.95 4.21 -10.53
CA GLN A 23 -54.99 5.25 -10.16
C GLN A 23 -54.19 4.76 -8.95
N GLN A 24 -52.94 4.37 -9.19
CA GLN A 24 -51.96 4.15 -8.15
C GLN A 24 -51.70 5.51 -7.49
N GLN A 25 -52.12 5.65 -6.22
CA GLN A 25 -51.70 6.74 -5.36
C GLN A 25 -50.18 6.75 -5.29
N TYR A 26 -49.57 7.71 -5.97
CA TYR A 26 -48.16 8.06 -5.76
C TYR A 26 -48.02 8.60 -4.33
N GLN A 27 -47.64 7.73 -3.40
CA GLN A 27 -47.05 8.17 -2.15
C GLN A 27 -45.67 8.76 -2.46
N PRO A 28 -45.37 10.00 -2.07
CA PRO A 28 -44.01 10.50 -2.18
C PRO A 28 -43.14 9.69 -1.22
N GLN A 29 -42.33 8.78 -1.76
CA GLN A 29 -41.23 8.16 -1.03
C GLN A 29 -40.29 9.28 -0.61
N GLN A 30 -40.43 9.74 0.63
CA GLN A 30 -39.42 10.52 1.32
C GLN A 30 -38.16 9.66 1.34
N GLY A 31 -37.21 10.04 0.48
CA GLY A 31 -35.88 9.46 0.44
C GLY A 31 -35.21 9.73 1.77
N TYR A 32 -35.28 8.76 2.68
CA TYR A 32 -34.39 8.70 3.83
C TYR A 32 -32.98 8.56 3.27
N GLN A 33 -32.27 9.69 3.19
CA GLN A 33 -30.83 9.71 3.03
C GLN A 33 -30.25 8.99 4.24
N GLN A 34 -29.92 7.71 4.07
CA GLN A 34 -29.20 6.96 5.09
C GLN A 34 -27.86 7.68 5.30
N PRO A 35 -27.55 8.14 6.53
CA PRO A 35 -26.22 8.61 6.85
C PRO A 35 -25.28 7.44 6.60
N HIS A 36 -24.38 7.59 5.63
CA HIS A 36 -23.27 6.67 5.43
C HIS A 36 -22.36 6.79 6.66
N TYR A 37 -22.62 5.97 7.67
CA TYR A 37 -21.67 5.75 8.76
C TYR A 37 -20.43 5.10 8.12
N GLN A 38 -19.42 5.89 7.77
CA GLN A 38 -18.08 5.36 7.53
C GLN A 38 -17.66 4.67 8.81
N ALA A 39 -17.65 3.34 8.81
CA ALA A 39 -17.14 2.56 9.92
C ALA A 39 -15.71 3.06 10.20
N GLN A 40 -15.52 3.69 11.35
CA GLN A 40 -14.24 4.25 11.74
C GLN A 40 -13.26 3.09 11.83
N GLN A 41 -12.38 2.98 10.83
CA GLN A 41 -11.51 1.83 10.67
C GLN A 41 -10.61 1.76 11.90
N ALA A 42 -10.68 0.64 12.63
CA ALA A 42 -9.88 0.46 13.83
C ALA A 42 -8.39 0.64 13.48
N MET A 43 -7.64 1.32 14.34
CA MET A 43 -6.23 1.65 14.11
C MET A 43 -5.33 0.80 15.01
N GLY A 44 -4.09 0.60 14.58
CA GLY A 44 -2.99 0.10 15.38
C GLY A 44 -1.70 0.87 15.08
N MET A 45 -0.58 0.41 15.63
CA MET A 45 0.72 1.05 15.50
C MET A 45 1.75 0.05 14.96
N LEU A 46 2.45 0.42 13.89
CA LEU A 46 3.68 -0.25 13.47
C LEU A 46 4.86 0.42 14.17
N GLN A 47 5.60 -0.33 14.99
CA GLN A 47 6.84 0.15 15.61
C GLN A 47 8.04 -0.33 14.77
N LEU A 48 8.34 0.40 13.70
CA LEU A 48 9.42 0.06 12.77
C LEU A 48 10.76 0.61 13.25
N THR A 49 11.69 -0.28 13.56
CA THR A 49 13.08 0.06 13.86
C THR A 49 13.97 -0.15 12.65
N VAL A 50 14.47 0.94 12.08
CA VAL A 50 15.46 0.94 11.01
C VAL A 50 16.85 0.95 11.66
N GLN A 51 17.56 -0.18 11.61
CA GLN A 51 18.86 -0.32 12.28
C GLN A 51 19.98 0.47 11.57
N GLY A 52 20.91 0.99 12.37
CA GLY A 52 22.06 1.76 11.91
C GLY A 52 21.87 3.26 12.11
N SER A 53 22.65 4.04 11.38
CA SER A 53 22.60 5.51 11.43
C SER A 53 23.11 6.12 10.12
N ALA A 54 22.96 7.43 9.99
CA ALA A 54 23.57 8.20 8.89
C ALA A 54 25.10 8.02 8.82
N MET A 55 25.74 7.84 9.98
CA MET A 55 27.20 7.70 10.10
C MET A 55 27.69 6.26 9.85
N THR A 56 26.88 5.25 10.17
CA THR A 56 27.30 3.83 10.20
C THR A 56 26.62 2.94 9.16
N SER A 57 25.66 3.47 8.40
CA SER A 57 24.94 2.74 7.36
C SER A 57 24.93 3.49 6.03
N ASN A 58 24.01 4.42 5.83
CA ASN A 58 23.97 5.31 4.67
C ASN A 58 23.55 6.70 5.13
N LEU A 59 23.98 7.75 4.44
CA LEU A 59 23.54 9.11 4.73
C LEU A 59 22.01 9.26 4.63
N VAL A 60 21.39 8.56 3.67
CA VAL A 60 19.94 8.60 3.42
C VAL A 60 19.28 7.34 4.00
N PRO A 61 18.22 7.48 4.83
CA PRO A 61 17.45 6.34 5.32
C PRO A 61 16.85 5.50 4.18
N PRO A 62 16.59 4.20 4.42
CA PRO A 62 15.90 3.34 3.46
C PRO A 62 14.50 3.86 3.13
N THR A 63 14.05 3.62 1.91
CA THR A 63 12.65 3.81 1.52
C THR A 63 11.81 2.70 2.11
N VAL A 64 10.69 3.08 2.74
CA VAL A 64 9.71 2.15 3.30
C VAL A 64 8.39 2.31 2.55
N ARG A 65 7.73 1.19 2.26
CA ARG A 65 6.36 1.16 1.75
C ARG A 65 5.50 0.29 2.64
N LEU A 66 4.31 0.79 2.95
CA LEU A 66 3.27 0.07 3.68
C LEU A 66 2.11 -0.17 2.73
N ASN A 67 1.80 -1.44 2.44
CA ASN A 67 0.79 -1.81 1.43
C ASN A 67 1.01 -1.07 0.08
N GLY A 68 2.28 -0.91 -0.33
CA GLY A 68 2.67 -0.21 -1.56
C GLY A 68 2.82 1.32 -1.43
N TYR A 69 2.28 1.94 -0.38
CA TYR A 69 2.34 3.39 -0.16
C TYR A 69 3.64 3.83 0.52
N PRO A 70 4.36 4.84 -0.02
CA PRO A 70 5.61 5.30 0.57
C PRO A 70 5.37 5.97 1.92
N VAL A 71 6.21 5.64 2.91
CA VAL A 71 6.16 6.23 4.24
C VAL A 71 7.54 6.81 4.59
N PRO A 72 7.62 8.09 4.99
CA PRO A 72 8.87 8.69 5.42
C PRO A 72 9.34 8.07 6.74
N VAL A 73 10.62 7.72 6.83
CA VAL A 73 11.22 7.13 8.02
C VAL A 73 12.59 7.71 8.31
N LYS A 74 13.01 7.59 9.56
CA LYS A 74 14.38 7.86 10.02
C LYS A 74 15.05 6.58 10.51
N TYR A 75 16.37 6.62 10.65
CA TYR A 75 17.10 5.62 11.41
C TYR A 75 16.61 5.57 12.87
N GLY A 76 16.65 4.39 13.47
CA GLY A 76 16.06 4.12 14.78
C GLY A 76 14.57 3.80 14.70
N ARG A 77 13.85 4.07 15.77
CA ARG A 77 12.43 3.73 15.93
C ARG A 77 11.52 4.75 15.25
N ASN A 78 10.51 4.25 14.54
CA ASN A 78 9.43 4.99 13.90
C ASN A 78 8.11 4.37 14.37
N ASP A 79 7.27 5.15 15.05
CA ASP A 79 5.94 4.71 15.46
C ASP A 79 4.94 5.24 14.42
N ILE A 80 4.41 4.33 13.59
CA ILE A 80 3.60 4.68 12.41
C ILE A 80 2.16 4.19 12.65
N PRO A 81 1.15 5.08 12.70
CA PRO A 81 -0.24 4.66 12.79
C PRO A 81 -0.67 4.01 11.47
N VAL A 82 -1.30 2.84 11.58
CA VAL A 82 -1.77 2.05 10.43
C VAL A 82 -3.18 1.52 10.71
N PRO A 83 -4.00 1.30 9.68
CA PRO A 83 -5.25 0.57 9.85
C PRO A 83 -5.00 -0.83 10.42
N ALA A 84 -5.86 -1.28 11.32
CA ALA A 84 -5.87 -2.66 11.78
C ALA A 84 -6.22 -3.60 10.62
N GLY A 85 -5.57 -4.76 10.59
CA GLY A 85 -5.69 -5.77 9.55
C GLY A 85 -4.33 -6.20 8.97
N PRO A 86 -4.35 -6.89 7.81
CA PRO A 86 -3.14 -7.29 7.10
C PRO A 86 -2.29 -6.10 6.67
N LEU A 87 -0.99 -6.20 6.91
CA LEU A 87 -0.02 -5.16 6.57
C LEU A 87 1.21 -5.80 5.93
N ARG A 88 1.52 -5.34 4.71
CA ARG A 88 2.75 -5.61 3.98
C ARG A 88 3.74 -4.48 4.25
N VAL A 89 4.87 -4.79 4.88
CA VAL A 89 5.97 -3.86 5.11
C VAL A 89 7.09 -4.16 4.12
N GLU A 90 7.46 -3.21 3.27
CA GLU A 90 8.53 -3.36 2.30
C GLU A 90 9.59 -2.30 2.52
N VAL A 91 10.85 -2.70 2.50
CA VAL A 91 11.97 -1.80 2.75
C VAL A 91 13.07 -2.03 1.74
N GLN A 92 13.64 -0.95 1.22
CA GLN A 92 14.80 -0.98 0.33
C GLN A 92 15.71 0.21 0.59
N SER A 93 17.01 0.00 0.46
CA SER A 93 18.01 1.06 0.55
C SER A 93 18.41 1.53 -0.84
N GLN A 94 18.80 2.79 -0.97
CA GLN A 94 19.25 3.38 -2.23
C GLN A 94 20.60 4.05 -2.02
N TRP A 95 21.54 3.75 -2.91
CA TRP A 95 22.75 4.56 -3.12
C TRP A 95 22.97 4.73 -4.63
N ILE A 96 23.97 4.06 -5.22
CA ILE A 96 24.14 4.00 -6.69
C ILE A 96 23.05 3.11 -7.30
N LEU A 97 22.79 1.95 -6.70
CA LEU A 97 21.73 1.03 -7.07
C LEU A 97 20.75 0.86 -5.91
N THR A 98 19.55 0.34 -6.22
CA THR A 98 18.62 -0.12 -5.18
C THR A 98 19.09 -1.47 -4.64
N TYR A 99 19.15 -1.60 -3.32
CA TYR A 99 19.63 -2.82 -2.67
C TYR A 99 18.94 -3.06 -1.33
N GLY A 100 19.29 -4.16 -0.66
CA GLY A 100 18.81 -4.44 0.68
C GLY A 100 17.29 -4.64 0.77
N LYS A 101 16.67 -5.06 -0.34
CA LYS A 101 15.24 -5.35 -0.41
C LYS A 101 14.86 -6.40 0.64
N ALA A 102 13.82 -6.12 1.40
CA ALA A 102 13.22 -7.05 2.36
C ALA A 102 11.73 -6.73 2.50
N ALA A 103 10.93 -7.74 2.81
CA ALA A 103 9.52 -7.56 3.08
C ALA A 103 9.03 -8.49 4.17
N LEU A 104 8.01 -8.04 4.91
CA LEU A 104 7.38 -8.76 6.01
C LEU A 104 5.87 -8.54 5.95
N ASP A 105 5.12 -9.63 6.00
CA ASP A 105 3.67 -9.60 6.18
C ASP A 105 3.35 -9.77 7.66
N CYS A 106 2.49 -8.92 8.19
CA CYS A 106 2.02 -9.03 9.57
C CYS A 106 0.54 -8.66 9.70
N MET A 107 -0.07 -9.08 10.81
CA MET A 107 -1.44 -8.72 11.17
C MET A 107 -1.41 -7.70 12.31
N VAL A 108 -2.01 -6.53 12.10
CA VAL A 108 -2.15 -5.49 13.13
C VAL A 108 -3.53 -5.60 13.76
N GLN A 109 -3.62 -5.92 15.03
CA GLN A 109 -4.89 -5.90 15.76
C GLN A 109 -5.26 -4.48 16.19
N PRO A 110 -6.55 -4.18 16.43
CA PRO A 110 -6.98 -2.90 17.00
C PRO A 110 -6.21 -2.55 18.28
N ASN A 111 -5.68 -1.33 18.35
CA ASN A 111 -4.86 -0.80 19.46
C ASN A 111 -3.57 -1.59 19.75
N GLN A 112 -3.15 -2.49 18.85
CA GLN A 112 -1.91 -3.23 18.99
C GLN A 112 -0.73 -2.43 18.44
N ALA A 113 0.41 -2.54 19.12
CA ALA A 113 1.69 -2.12 18.59
C ALA A 113 2.49 -3.33 18.07
N VAL A 114 2.79 -3.37 16.77
CA VAL A 114 3.51 -4.46 16.12
C VAL A 114 4.98 -4.07 15.93
N PRO A 115 5.94 -4.73 16.61
CA PRO A 115 7.35 -4.45 16.43
C PRO A 115 7.86 -5.05 15.11
N VAL A 116 8.61 -4.24 14.35
CA VAL A 116 9.29 -4.69 13.13
C VAL A 116 10.69 -4.09 13.13
N PHE A 117 11.70 -4.91 12.83
CA PHE A 117 13.09 -4.50 12.76
C PHE A 117 13.61 -4.76 11.36
N TYR A 118 14.26 -3.76 10.78
CA TYR A 118 14.94 -3.86 9.49
C TYR A 118 16.43 -3.55 9.64
N ALA A 119 17.26 -4.31 8.92
CA ALA A 119 18.69 -4.03 8.78
C ALA A 119 19.10 -4.11 7.30
N SER A 120 19.55 -2.98 6.75
CA SER A 120 20.23 -2.92 5.45
C SER A 120 21.50 -3.78 5.50
N PRO A 121 21.93 -4.47 4.44
CA PRO A 121 23.18 -5.23 4.43
C PRO A 121 24.42 -4.34 4.47
N TYR A 122 25.59 -4.90 4.78
CA TYR A 122 26.85 -4.16 4.77
C TYR A 122 27.31 -3.78 3.35
N HIS A 123 26.91 -4.54 2.33
CA HIS A 123 27.22 -4.29 0.93
C HIS A 123 25.96 -4.39 0.07
N GLN A 124 25.99 -3.80 -1.13
CA GLN A 124 24.83 -3.69 -2.03
C GLN A 124 24.40 -5.00 -2.72
N PHE A 125 25.20 -6.07 -2.62
CA PHE A 125 24.99 -7.32 -3.36
C PHE A 125 24.09 -8.35 -2.67
N THR A 126 23.39 -7.97 -1.61
CA THR A 126 22.51 -8.91 -0.89
C THR A 126 21.23 -8.24 -0.41
N SER A 127 20.29 -9.08 0.04
CA SER A 127 19.00 -8.65 0.58
C SER A 127 19.14 -8.04 1.97
N GLY A 128 18.12 -7.28 2.37
CA GLY A 128 17.99 -6.84 3.75
C GLY A 128 17.63 -8.00 4.67
N SER A 129 17.61 -7.71 5.96
CA SER A 129 16.97 -8.58 6.95
C SER A 129 15.81 -7.84 7.58
N ILE A 130 14.69 -8.53 7.80
CA ILE A 130 13.48 -7.98 8.41
C ILE A 130 12.83 -9.03 9.31
N GLY A 131 12.22 -8.61 10.42
CA GLY A 131 11.52 -9.52 11.32
C GLY A 131 10.90 -8.81 12.53
N HIS A 132 10.18 -9.56 13.37
CA HIS A 132 9.52 -9.05 14.58
C HIS A 132 10.46 -8.87 15.79
N THR A 133 11.70 -9.35 15.67
CA THR A 133 12.76 -9.17 16.65
C THR A 133 13.98 -8.57 15.98
N LYS A 134 14.95 -8.09 16.78
CA LYS A 134 16.18 -7.51 16.25
C LYS A 134 16.90 -8.51 15.34
N VAL A 135 17.01 -8.16 14.05
CA VAL A 135 17.65 -8.99 13.02
C VAL A 135 19.13 -8.65 12.84
N LYS A 136 19.94 -9.65 12.51
CA LYS A 136 21.37 -9.47 12.20
C LYS A 136 21.55 -8.87 10.80
N ARG A 137 22.57 -8.02 10.65
CA ARG A 137 22.98 -7.45 9.37
C ARG A 137 23.78 -8.47 8.55
N LYS A 138 23.38 -8.70 7.30
CA LYS A 138 24.05 -9.62 6.36
C LYS A 138 25.29 -8.97 5.74
N GLY A 139 26.22 -9.81 5.28
CA GLY A 139 27.34 -9.39 4.44
C GLY A 139 28.60 -8.94 5.17
N LEU A 140 28.69 -9.15 6.49
CA LEU A 140 29.88 -8.74 7.27
C LEU A 140 31.14 -9.49 6.81
N GLY A 141 31.06 -10.81 6.62
CA GLY A 141 32.20 -11.61 6.16
C GLY A 141 32.69 -11.19 4.77
N THR A 142 31.77 -10.98 3.83
CA THR A 142 32.10 -10.48 2.48
C THR A 142 32.78 -9.12 2.53
N MET A 143 32.27 -8.20 3.37
CA MET A 143 32.88 -6.89 3.57
C MET A 143 34.32 -7.01 4.11
N LEU A 144 34.52 -7.80 5.17
CA LEU A 144 35.85 -8.02 5.77
C LEU A 144 36.82 -8.66 4.78
N GLY A 145 36.37 -9.63 3.98
CA GLY A 145 37.19 -10.25 2.94
C GLY A 145 37.63 -9.23 1.89
N LEU A 146 36.72 -8.38 1.42
CA LEU A 146 37.02 -7.38 0.39
C LEU A 146 38.00 -6.31 0.90
N VAL A 147 37.80 -5.82 2.13
CA VAL A 147 38.75 -4.92 2.80
C VAL A 147 40.11 -5.60 2.98
N GLY A 148 40.13 -6.87 3.42
CA GLY A 148 41.36 -7.64 3.58
C GLY A 148 42.16 -7.78 2.29
N VAL A 149 41.49 -8.03 1.16
CA VAL A 149 42.14 -8.11 -0.16
C VAL A 149 42.77 -6.76 -0.55
N ILE A 150 42.05 -5.65 -0.37
CA ILE A 150 42.58 -4.31 -0.68
C ILE A 150 43.83 -4.03 0.16
N VAL A 151 43.78 -4.29 1.47
CA VAL A 151 44.93 -4.10 2.37
C VAL A 151 46.10 -4.98 1.95
N ALA A 152 45.86 -6.26 1.63
CA ALA A 152 46.90 -7.17 1.19
C ALA A 152 47.58 -6.70 -0.11
N VAL A 153 46.81 -6.21 -1.08
CA VAL A 153 47.34 -5.66 -2.34
C VAL A 153 48.18 -4.41 -2.08
N VAL A 154 47.70 -3.48 -1.25
CA VAL A 154 48.45 -2.27 -0.90
C VAL A 154 49.78 -2.64 -0.23
N VAL A 155 49.76 -3.55 0.75
CA VAL A 155 50.98 -4.03 1.41
C VAL A 155 51.93 -4.67 0.41
N LEU A 156 51.44 -5.56 -0.45
CA LEU A 156 52.24 -6.23 -1.47
C LEU A 156 52.93 -5.22 -2.40
N VAL A 157 52.19 -4.23 -2.90
CA VAL A 157 52.76 -3.17 -3.76
C VAL A 157 53.86 -2.41 -3.03
N ASN A 158 53.64 -2.01 -1.78
CA ASN A 158 54.66 -1.29 -1.00
C ASN A 158 55.91 -2.14 -0.75
N VAL A 159 55.74 -3.43 -0.47
CA VAL A 159 56.87 -4.37 -0.31
C VAL A 159 57.64 -4.51 -1.61
N LEU A 160 56.96 -4.69 -2.74
CA LEU A 160 57.62 -4.80 -4.05
C LEU A 160 58.37 -3.52 -4.41
N VAL A 161 57.81 -2.35 -4.11
CA VAL A 161 58.49 -1.06 -4.32
C VAL A 161 59.71 -0.92 -3.42
N ALA A 162 59.66 -1.39 -2.17
CA ALA A 162 60.80 -1.33 -1.25
C ALA A 162 61.93 -2.31 -1.59
N LEU A 163 61.67 -3.31 -2.43
CA LEU A 163 62.64 -4.34 -2.83
C LEU A 163 63.25 -4.11 -4.22
N ASN A 164 62.74 -3.15 -5.00
CA ASN A 164 63.28 -2.71 -6.29
C ASN A 164 64.21 -1.51 -6.12
#